data_AF-X0WHD1-F1
#
_entry.id   AF-X0WHD1-F1
#
_cell.length_a   1.000
_cell.length_b   1.000
_cell.length_c   1.000
_cell.angle_alpha   90.00
_cell.angle_beta   90.00
_cell.angle_gamma   90.00
#
_symmetry.space_group_name_H-M   'P 1'
#
loop_
_entity.id
_entity.type
_entity.pdbx_description
1 polymer ?
#
loop_
_entity_poly.entity_id
_entity_poly.type
_entity_poly.pdbx_seq_one_letter_code
_entity_poly.pdbx_strand_id
1 'polypeptide(L)'
;MKTETISELLLKFCVAKGVEASRERIDIQAKMIEVKFTAEQVKKALGDIFYSHQFFPDAAVIAKAIEPESDRDKAVEMSTAILEAARSYSEYDAKAAREHLGEIAWHCVERFGGWRDLTRVSNADLGQVRSQLRDTCLATTRAALRDSHDGLLPWQRETLRVGQLNKPNFALLEVENV
;
A
#
# COMPACT_ATOMS: atom_id res chain seq x y z
N MET A 1 6.40 6.98 -34.66
CA MET A 1 5.37 6.27 -33.87
C MET A 1 4.18 7.21 -33.74
N LYS A 2 2.97 6.81 -34.15
CA LYS A 2 1.77 7.65 -33.95
C LYS A 2 1.43 7.67 -32.47
N THR A 3 1.41 8.84 -31.85
CA THR A 3 0.98 9.03 -30.47
C THR A 3 -0.52 8.72 -30.41
N GLU A 4 -0.92 7.64 -29.74
CA GLU A 4 -2.33 7.34 -29.53
C GLU A 4 -2.94 8.43 -28.64
N THR A 5 -4.09 8.96 -29.06
CA THR A 5 -4.85 9.95 -28.28
C THR A 5 -5.68 9.28 -27.18
N ILE A 6 -6.02 10.00 -26.11
CA ILE A 6 -6.83 9.45 -25.02
C ILE A 6 -8.23 9.06 -25.52
N SER A 7 -8.81 9.83 -26.45
CA SER A 7 -10.06 9.48 -27.13
C SER A 7 -9.96 8.12 -27.85
N GLU A 8 -8.87 7.85 -28.58
CA GLU A 8 -8.69 6.57 -29.27
C GLU A 8 -8.55 5.39 -28.29
N LEU A 9 -7.89 5.60 -27.15
CA LEU A 9 -7.75 4.57 -26.10
C LEU A 9 -9.09 4.23 -25.44
N LEU A 10 -9.88 5.25 -25.10
CA LEU A 10 -11.23 5.06 -24.54
C LEU A 10 -12.18 4.37 -25.53
N LEU A 11 -12.08 4.72 -26.82
CA LEU A 11 -12.90 4.12 -27.86
C LEU A 11 -12.54 2.65 -28.09
N LYS A 12 -11.24 2.30 -28.09
CA LYS A 12 -10.78 0.90 -28.09
C LYS A 12 -11.28 0.12 -26.88
N PHE A 13 -11.28 0.76 -25.70
CA PHE A 13 -11.80 0.15 -24.47
C PHE A 13 -13.31 -0.14 -24.56
N CYS A 14 -14.11 0.80 -25.10
CA CYS A 14 -15.54 0.59 -25.34
C CYS A 14 -15.80 -0.61 -26.26
N VAL A 15 -15.09 -0.67 -27.38
CA VAL A 15 -15.20 -1.76 -28.36
C VAL A 15 -14.83 -3.10 -27.73
N ALA A 16 -13.74 -3.14 -26.95
CA ALA A 16 -13.28 -4.37 -26.30
C ALA A 16 -14.23 -4.88 -25.20
N LYS A 17 -14.95 -3.98 -24.52
CA LYS A 17 -15.96 -4.32 -23.48
C LYS A 17 -17.37 -4.50 -24.03
N GLY A 18 -17.60 -4.25 -25.32
CA GLY A 18 -18.93 -4.30 -25.93
C GLY A 18 -19.88 -3.23 -25.39
N VAL A 19 -19.37 -2.09 -24.93
CA VAL A 19 -20.19 -0.99 -24.40
C VAL A 19 -20.45 0.03 -25.50
N GLU A 20 -21.73 0.34 -25.73
CA GLU A 20 -22.12 1.45 -26.59
C GLU A 20 -21.96 2.78 -25.84
N ALA A 21 -20.92 3.54 -26.21
CA ALA A 21 -20.72 4.90 -25.75
C ALA A 21 -20.73 5.86 -26.94
N SER A 22 -21.48 6.96 -26.82
CA SER A 22 -21.49 8.02 -27.84
C SER A 22 -20.11 8.66 -27.97
N ARG A 23 -19.68 8.95 -29.20
CA ARG A 23 -18.38 9.59 -29.47
C ARG A 23 -18.20 10.94 -28.76
N GLU A 24 -19.28 11.71 -28.64
CA GLU A 24 -19.27 12.97 -27.88
C GLU A 24 -18.93 12.77 -26.40
N ARG A 25 -19.51 11.76 -25.74
CA ARG A 25 -19.18 11.41 -24.35
C ARG A 25 -17.72 11.01 -24.21
N ILE A 26 -17.19 10.23 -25.14
CA ILE A 26 -15.78 9.81 -25.15
C ILE A 26 -14.86 11.02 -25.27
N ASP A 27 -15.16 11.95 -26.18
CA ASP A 27 -14.32 13.13 -26.41
C ASP A 27 -14.38 14.13 -25.24
N ILE A 28 -15.54 14.30 -24.62
CA ILE A 28 -15.67 15.11 -23.39
C ILE A 28 -14.83 14.47 -22.26
N GLN A 29 -14.93 13.16 -22.09
CA GLN A 29 -14.20 12.44 -21.07
C GLN A 29 -12.69 12.44 -21.32
N ALA A 30 -12.27 12.28 -22.58
CA ALA A 30 -10.87 12.38 -22.98
C ALA A 30 -10.30 13.76 -22.65
N LYS A 31 -11.02 14.84 -22.97
CA LYS A 31 -10.62 16.21 -22.62
C LYS A 31 -10.48 16.41 -21.11
N MET A 32 -11.37 15.85 -20.30
CA MET A 32 -11.28 15.96 -18.84
C MET A 32 -10.03 15.24 -18.27
N ILE A 33 -9.64 14.13 -18.88
CA ILE A 33 -8.49 13.33 -18.44
C ILE A 33 -7.18 13.92 -18.96
N GLU A 34 -7.16 14.43 -20.20
CA GLU A 34 -6.01 15.09 -20.82
C GLU A 34 -5.51 16.31 -20.03
N VAL A 35 -6.38 16.96 -19.24
CA VAL A 35 -5.99 18.08 -18.37
C VAL A 35 -4.96 17.67 -17.31
N LYS A 36 -4.98 16.40 -16.86
CA LYS A 36 -4.19 15.93 -15.72
C LYS A 36 -3.30 14.73 -16.02
N PHE A 37 -3.58 13.96 -17.06
CA PHE A 37 -2.94 12.68 -17.29
C PHE A 37 -2.52 12.48 -18.74
N THR A 38 -1.44 11.71 -18.92
CA THR A 38 -0.90 11.36 -20.24
C THR A 38 -1.56 10.09 -20.79
N ALA A 39 -1.53 9.92 -22.12
CA ALA A 39 -2.11 8.74 -22.80
C ALA A 39 -1.53 7.41 -22.28
N GLU A 40 -0.25 7.36 -21.95
CA GLU A 40 0.40 6.16 -21.40
C GLU A 40 -0.13 5.77 -20.01
N GLN A 41 -0.35 6.75 -19.14
CA GLN A 41 -0.93 6.53 -17.82
C GLN A 41 -2.36 5.99 -17.92
N VAL A 42 -3.16 6.59 -18.81
CA VAL A 42 -4.53 6.15 -19.08
C VAL A 42 -4.56 4.73 -19.64
N LYS A 43 -3.67 4.40 -20.57
CA LYS A 43 -3.57 3.06 -21.16
C LYS A 43 -3.30 1.99 -20.11
N LYS A 44 -2.40 2.26 -19.16
CA LYS A 44 -2.11 1.37 -18.04
C LYS A 44 -3.33 1.19 -17.13
N ALA A 45 -3.95 2.30 -16.70
CA ALA A 45 -5.12 2.28 -15.85
C ALA A 45 -6.32 1.56 -16.48
N LEU A 46 -6.56 1.75 -17.79
CA LEU A 46 -7.60 1.02 -18.52
C LEU A 46 -7.31 -0.49 -18.57
N GLY A 47 -6.04 -0.90 -18.63
CA GLY A 47 -5.64 -2.31 -18.50
C GLY A 47 -6.07 -2.91 -17.16
N ASP A 48 -5.82 -2.20 -16.06
CA ASP A 48 -6.19 -2.64 -14.71
C ASP A 48 -7.72 -2.67 -14.53
N ILE A 49 -8.42 -1.65 -15.03
CA ILE A 49 -9.89 -1.56 -15.00
C ILE A 49 -10.54 -2.63 -15.89
N PHE A 50 -9.87 -3.07 -16.96
CA PHE A 50 -10.41 -4.07 -17.89
C PHE A 50 -10.78 -5.39 -17.18
N TYR A 51 -10.08 -5.75 -16.11
CA TYR A 51 -10.38 -6.97 -15.35
C TYR A 51 -11.44 -6.76 -14.25
N SER A 52 -11.82 -5.52 -13.97
CA SER A 52 -12.91 -5.21 -13.04
C SER A 52 -14.29 -5.36 -13.70
N HIS A 53 -15.30 -5.70 -12.89
CA HIS A 53 -16.70 -5.84 -13.32
C HIS A 53 -17.43 -4.50 -13.56
N GLN A 54 -16.73 -3.36 -13.54
CA GLN A 54 -17.38 -2.07 -13.76
C GLN A 54 -17.74 -1.85 -15.24
N PHE A 55 -18.96 -1.31 -15.45
CA PHE A 55 -19.39 -0.70 -16.71
C PHE A 55 -18.44 0.45 -17.08
N PHE A 56 -18.47 0.91 -18.34
CA PHE A 56 -17.53 1.91 -18.89
C PHE A 56 -17.10 2.97 -17.85
N PRO A 57 -15.80 3.02 -17.49
CA PRO A 57 -15.34 3.75 -16.32
C PRO A 57 -15.44 5.26 -16.56
N ASP A 58 -16.00 5.99 -15.59
CA ASP A 58 -16.02 7.45 -15.64
C ASP A 58 -14.61 8.04 -15.38
N ALA A 59 -14.43 9.32 -15.73
CA ALA A 59 -13.14 10.01 -15.59
C ALA A 59 -12.53 9.92 -14.18
N ALA A 60 -13.38 9.91 -13.14
CA ALA A 60 -12.95 9.78 -11.75
C ALA A 60 -12.38 8.38 -11.43
N VAL A 61 -12.94 7.32 -12.03
CA VAL A 61 -12.45 5.94 -11.87
C VAL A 61 -11.10 5.79 -12.55
N ILE A 62 -10.96 6.35 -13.75
CA ILE A 62 -9.69 6.37 -14.49
C ILE A 62 -8.65 7.18 -13.71
N ALA A 63 -9.00 8.36 -13.21
CA ALA A 63 -8.12 9.17 -12.38
C ALA A 63 -7.66 8.43 -11.11
N LYS A 64 -8.57 7.74 -10.42
CA LYS A 64 -8.25 6.92 -9.23
C LYS A 64 -7.37 5.71 -9.55
N ALA A 65 -7.48 5.15 -10.75
CA ALA A 65 -6.62 4.06 -11.19
C ALA A 65 -5.23 4.54 -11.63
N ILE A 66 -5.12 5.80 -12.08
CA ILE A 66 -3.83 6.43 -12.46
C ILE A 66 -3.10 6.98 -11.24
N GLU A 67 -3.81 7.65 -10.34
CA GLU A 67 -3.26 8.14 -9.10
C GLU A 67 -3.08 6.93 -8.17
N PRO A 68 -1.85 6.54 -7.82
CA PRO A 68 -1.67 5.55 -6.77
C PRO A 68 -2.35 6.10 -5.52
N GLU A 69 -3.17 5.26 -4.90
CA GLU A 69 -3.79 5.53 -3.61
C GLU A 69 -2.76 6.20 -2.70
N SER A 70 -3.08 7.42 -2.26
CA SER A 70 -2.05 8.30 -1.70
C SER A 70 -1.42 7.62 -0.48
N ASP A 71 -0.13 7.84 -0.25
CA ASP A 71 0.54 7.29 0.95
C ASP A 71 -0.25 7.61 2.23
N ARG A 72 -0.96 8.73 2.21
CA ARG A 72 -1.82 9.20 3.29
C ARG A 72 -3.07 8.33 3.45
N ASP A 73 -3.73 7.96 2.36
CA ASP A 73 -4.91 7.11 2.40
C ASP A 73 -4.54 5.70 2.90
N LYS A 74 -3.45 5.13 2.38
CA LYS A 74 -2.89 3.85 2.86
C LYS A 74 -2.54 3.90 4.34
N ALA A 75 -1.94 5.00 4.81
CA ALA A 75 -1.63 5.18 6.21
C ALA A 75 -2.89 5.29 7.09
N VAL A 76 -3.95 5.94 6.60
CA VAL A 76 -5.24 6.01 7.29
C VAL A 76 -5.86 4.63 7.42
N GLU A 77 -5.97 3.89 6.33
CA GLU A 77 -6.52 2.53 6.33
C GLU A 77 -5.74 1.61 7.26
N MET A 78 -4.42 1.61 7.15
CA MET A 78 -3.55 0.79 7.99
C MET A 78 -3.66 1.14 9.47
N SER A 79 -3.64 2.43 9.83
CA SER A 79 -3.81 2.85 11.22
C SER A 79 -5.17 2.47 11.78
N THR A 80 -6.22 2.48 10.95
CA THR A 80 -7.56 2.07 11.34
C THR A 80 -7.62 0.57 11.59
N ALA A 81 -7.09 -0.24 10.66
CA ALA A 81 -7.01 -1.69 10.80
C ALA A 81 -6.25 -2.12 12.06
N ILE A 82 -5.11 -1.47 12.36
CA ILE A 82 -4.34 -1.74 13.59
C ILE A 82 -5.19 -1.48 14.84
N LEU A 83 -5.90 -0.36 14.91
CA LEU A 83 -6.74 -0.03 16.07
C LEU A 83 -7.95 -0.96 16.21
N GLU A 84 -8.55 -1.37 15.09
CA GLU A 84 -9.64 -2.36 15.10
C GLU A 84 -9.15 -3.72 15.55
N ALA A 85 -7.98 -4.16 15.09
CA ALA A 85 -7.34 -5.37 15.57
C ALA A 85 -7.02 -5.27 17.06
N ALA A 86 -6.49 -4.14 17.54
CA ALA A 86 -6.17 -3.95 18.95
C ALA A 86 -7.39 -4.02 19.88
N ARG A 87 -8.59 -3.82 19.33
CA ARG A 87 -9.88 -4.00 20.04
C ARG A 87 -10.44 -5.42 19.92
N SER A 88 -10.10 -6.12 18.84
CA SER A 88 -10.66 -7.43 18.51
C SER A 88 -9.83 -8.59 19.06
N TYR A 89 -8.53 -8.37 19.29
CA TYR A 89 -7.59 -9.35 19.79
C TYR A 89 -7.07 -8.93 21.17
N SER A 90 -6.79 -9.91 22.05
CA SER A 90 -6.23 -9.61 23.37
C SER A 90 -4.75 -9.23 23.30
N GLU A 91 -4.19 -8.71 24.40
CA GLU A 91 -2.75 -8.46 24.50
C GLU A 91 -1.89 -9.73 24.35
N TYR A 92 -2.47 -10.92 24.57
CA TYR A 92 -1.79 -12.20 24.46
C TYR A 92 -1.87 -12.82 23.07
N ASP A 93 -2.77 -12.32 22.21
CA ASP A 93 -3.02 -12.85 20.86
C ASP A 93 -2.18 -12.15 19.78
N ALA A 94 -1.00 -11.64 20.15
CA ALA A 94 -0.11 -10.89 19.27
C ALA A 94 0.20 -11.62 17.96
N LYS A 95 0.33 -12.95 18.00
CA LYS A 95 0.60 -13.76 16.81
C LYS A 95 -0.57 -13.75 15.83
N ALA A 96 -1.79 -13.94 16.33
CA ALA A 96 -3.00 -13.92 15.49
C ALA A 96 -3.26 -12.51 14.93
N ALA A 97 -3.03 -11.47 15.73
CA ALA A 97 -3.12 -10.09 15.28
C ALA A 97 -2.09 -9.77 14.18
N ARG A 98 -0.85 -10.27 14.30
CA ARG A 98 0.18 -10.13 13.27
C ARG A 98 -0.21 -10.82 11.96
N GLU A 99 -0.70 -12.04 12.03
CA GLU A 99 -1.16 -12.80 10.86
C GLU A 99 -2.32 -12.08 10.14
N HIS A 100 -3.22 -11.46 10.91
CA HIS A 100 -4.34 -10.69 10.36
C HIS A 100 -3.92 -9.35 9.74
N LEU A 101 -3.04 -8.60 10.40
CA LEU A 101 -2.61 -7.26 9.97
C LEU A 101 -1.57 -7.30 8.84
N GLY A 102 -0.79 -8.38 8.76
CA GLY A 102 0.35 -8.50 7.86
C GLY A 102 1.60 -7.76 8.33
N GLU A 103 2.71 -8.03 7.67
CA GLU A 103 4.06 -7.64 8.13
C GLU A 103 4.30 -6.12 8.18
N ILE A 104 3.75 -5.37 7.23
CA ILE A 104 3.96 -3.91 7.15
C ILE A 104 3.20 -3.21 8.29
N ALA A 105 1.94 -3.59 8.51
CA ALA A 105 1.14 -3.05 9.59
C ALA A 105 1.68 -3.47 10.96
N TRP A 106 2.14 -4.72 11.10
CA TRP A 106 2.80 -5.18 12.32
C TRP A 106 4.09 -4.41 12.62
N HIS A 107 4.87 -4.06 11.60
CA HIS A 107 6.02 -3.22 11.83
C HIS A 107 5.64 -1.82 12.35
N CYS A 108 4.51 -1.26 11.87
CA CYS A 108 4.00 0.00 12.42
C CYS A 108 3.63 -0.15 13.91
N VAL A 109 3.03 -1.26 14.31
CA VAL A 109 2.76 -1.60 15.72
C VAL A 109 4.04 -1.60 16.54
N GLU A 110 5.09 -2.27 16.07
CA GLU A 110 6.39 -2.34 16.76
C GLU A 110 7.04 -0.95 16.91
N ARG A 111 7.01 -0.12 15.86
CA ARG A 111 7.56 1.25 15.92
C ARG A 111 6.75 2.20 16.79
N PHE A 112 5.46 1.96 16.95
CA PHE A 112 4.58 2.80 17.73
C PHE A 112 4.75 2.58 19.25
N GLY A 113 5.28 1.42 19.67
CA GLY A 113 5.43 1.06 21.09
C GLY A 113 5.15 -0.43 21.36
N GLY A 114 4.61 -1.15 20.38
CA GLY A 114 4.32 -2.57 20.47
C GLY A 114 2.85 -2.87 20.74
N TRP A 115 2.50 -4.16 20.61
CA TRP A 115 1.12 -4.63 20.65
C TRP A 115 0.43 -4.39 21.98
N ARG A 116 1.12 -4.68 23.09
CA ARG A 116 0.57 -4.55 24.44
C ARG A 116 0.22 -3.10 24.79
N ASP A 117 1.02 -2.14 24.32
CA ASP A 117 0.75 -0.73 24.59
C ASP A 117 -0.47 -0.25 23.80
N LEU A 118 -0.63 -0.74 22.56
CA LEU A 118 -1.78 -0.45 21.71
C LEU A 118 -3.10 -1.03 22.23
N THR A 119 -3.10 -2.25 22.78
CA THR A 119 -4.31 -2.87 23.33
C THR A 119 -4.75 -2.25 24.67
N ARG A 120 -3.85 -1.54 25.37
CA ARG A 120 -4.13 -0.87 26.64
C ARG A 120 -4.56 0.59 26.51
N VAL A 121 -4.63 1.11 25.28
CA VAL A 121 -5.03 2.49 25.02
C VAL A 121 -6.43 2.76 25.56
N SER A 122 -6.55 3.79 26.39
CA SER A 122 -7.83 4.21 26.93
C SER A 122 -8.69 4.88 25.85
N ASN A 123 -10.02 4.85 26.01
CA ASN A 123 -10.91 5.54 25.06
C ASN A 123 -10.68 7.06 24.98
N ALA A 124 -10.14 7.66 26.04
CA ALA A 124 -9.82 9.09 26.09
C ALA A 124 -8.62 9.43 25.21
N ASP A 125 -7.65 8.52 25.07
CA ASP A 125 -6.39 8.76 24.36
C ASP A 125 -6.45 8.33 22.88
N LEU A 126 -7.53 7.65 22.47
CA LEU A 126 -7.68 7.11 21.11
C LEU A 126 -7.52 8.15 20.00
N GLY A 127 -8.00 9.37 20.19
CA GLY A 127 -7.88 10.42 19.19
C GLY A 127 -6.41 10.78 18.92
N GLN A 128 -5.63 10.92 19.99
CA GLN A 128 -4.20 11.20 19.92
C GLN A 128 -3.41 10.01 19.37
N VAL A 129 -3.67 8.81 19.91
CA VAL A 129 -3.04 7.56 19.46
C VAL A 129 -3.29 7.33 17.98
N ARG A 130 -4.53 7.53 17.50
CA ARG A 130 -4.86 7.40 16.07
C ARG A 130 -4.04 8.36 15.20
N SER A 131 -3.89 9.61 15.62
CA SER A 131 -3.09 10.58 14.85
C SER A 131 -1.62 10.16 14.77
N GLN A 132 -1.03 9.81 15.91
CA GLN A 132 0.38 9.41 15.99
C GLN A 132 0.65 8.10 15.24
N LEU A 133 -0.30 7.15 15.32
CA LEU A 133 -0.22 5.88 14.61
C LEU A 133 -0.32 6.10 13.10
N ARG A 134 -1.20 7.00 12.63
CA ARG A 134 -1.27 7.36 11.21
C ARG A 134 0.04 7.96 10.71
N ASP A 135 0.67 8.84 11.47
CA ASP A 135 1.95 9.46 11.07
C ASP A 135 3.07 8.39 11.03
N THR A 136 3.04 7.43 11.96
CA THR A 136 3.93 6.26 11.94
C THR A 136 3.69 5.37 10.71
N CYS A 137 2.43 5.08 10.37
CA CYS A 137 2.06 4.32 9.18
C CYS A 137 2.49 5.04 7.89
N LEU A 138 2.36 6.36 7.84
CA LEU A 138 2.78 7.17 6.69
C LEU A 138 4.30 7.10 6.49
N ALA A 139 5.07 7.25 7.57
CA ALA A 139 6.53 7.14 7.53
C ALA A 139 6.98 5.73 7.07
N THR A 140 6.33 4.69 7.58
CA THR A 140 6.64 3.29 7.25
C THR A 140 6.26 2.95 5.81
N THR A 141 5.09 3.40 5.34
CA THR A 141 4.62 3.18 3.96
C THR A 141 5.55 3.86 2.95
N ARG A 142 5.99 5.09 3.24
CA ARG A 142 6.97 5.80 2.41
C ARG A 142 8.32 5.11 2.37
N ALA A 143 8.79 4.60 3.51
CA ALA A 143 10.05 3.85 3.57
C ALA A 143 9.95 2.53 2.78
N ALA A 144 8.83 1.81 2.90
CA ALA A 144 8.58 0.57 2.17
C ALA A 144 8.51 0.77 0.64
N LEU A 145 7.82 1.82 0.18
CA LEU A 145 7.64 2.12 -1.24
C LEU A 145 8.93 2.61 -1.91
N ARG A 146 9.75 3.40 -1.21
CA ARG A 146 11.03 3.89 -1.74
C ARG A 146 12.02 2.75 -2.03
N ASP A 147 11.85 1.63 -1.35
CA ASP A 147 12.77 0.49 -1.35
C ASP A 147 12.19 -0.78 -2.01
N SER A 148 11.00 -0.69 -2.61
CA SER A 148 10.32 -1.79 -3.32
C SER A 148 11.03 -2.24 -4.61
N HIS A 149 12.20 -1.67 -4.93
CA HIS A 149 13.04 -2.09 -6.06
C HIS A 149 13.82 -3.40 -5.79
N ASP A 150 13.92 -3.84 -4.52
CA ASP A 150 14.78 -4.98 -4.09
C ASP A 150 14.04 -6.09 -3.31
N GLY A 151 12.71 -6.03 -3.19
CA GLY A 151 11.91 -7.12 -2.59
C GLY A 151 12.06 -7.35 -1.07
N LEU A 152 12.89 -6.57 -0.38
CA LEU A 152 13.06 -6.62 1.09
C LEU A 152 12.93 -5.23 1.73
N LEU A 153 12.12 -5.15 2.80
CA LEU A 153 11.90 -3.91 3.54
C LEU A 153 13.16 -3.49 4.33
N PRO A 154 13.41 -2.19 4.53
CA PRO A 154 14.66 -1.70 5.14
C PRO A 154 14.98 -2.30 6.51
N TRP A 155 13.95 -2.48 7.35
CA TRP A 155 14.13 -3.09 8.66
C TRP A 155 14.34 -4.60 8.56
N GLN A 156 13.75 -5.30 7.58
CA GLN A 156 14.05 -6.72 7.34
C GLN A 156 15.52 -6.91 6.97
N ARG A 157 16.11 -5.99 6.19
CA ARG A 157 17.55 -5.96 5.91
C ARG A 157 18.38 -5.73 7.18
N GLU A 158 17.94 -4.82 8.03
CA GLU A 158 18.62 -4.54 9.30
C GLU A 158 18.52 -5.74 10.27
N THR A 159 17.37 -6.41 10.39
CA THR A 159 17.24 -7.62 11.22
C THR A 159 18.09 -8.78 10.67
N LEU A 160 18.18 -8.92 9.35
CA LEU A 160 19.10 -9.88 8.72
C LEU A 160 20.56 -9.52 8.97
N ARG A 161 20.92 -8.24 8.92
CA ARG A 161 22.27 -7.74 9.21
C ARG A 161 22.67 -7.96 10.66
N VAL A 162 21.79 -7.62 11.61
CA VAL A 162 22.01 -7.82 13.04
C VAL A 162 22.00 -9.33 13.38
N GLY A 163 21.12 -10.11 12.75
CA GLY A 163 21.09 -11.58 12.88
C GLY A 163 22.35 -12.27 12.32
N GLN A 164 23.03 -11.68 11.33
CA GLN A 164 24.33 -12.16 10.85
C GLN A 164 25.48 -11.78 11.78
N LEU A 165 25.41 -10.63 12.46
CA LEU A 165 26.39 -10.21 13.47
C LEU A 165 26.27 -10.98 14.79
N ASN A 166 25.11 -11.60 15.05
CA ASN A 166 24.82 -12.33 16.30
C ASN A 166 24.85 -13.86 16.14
N LYS A 167 25.37 -14.38 15.02
CA LYS A 167 25.74 -15.80 14.96
C LYS A 167 26.92 -16.00 15.91
N PRO A 168 26.89 -16.98 16.83
CA PRO A 168 28.09 -17.36 17.55
C PRO A 168 29.16 -17.68 16.52
N ASN A 169 30.30 -17.01 16.60
CA ASN A 169 31.44 -17.33 15.76
C ASN A 169 32.01 -18.67 16.25
N PHE A 170 31.42 -19.79 15.79
CA PHE A 170 31.86 -21.13 16.16
C PHE A 170 33.31 -21.42 15.74
N ALA A 171 33.92 -20.58 14.89
CA ALA A 171 35.34 -20.65 14.55
C ALA A 171 36.29 -20.24 15.69
N LEU A 172 35.79 -19.71 16.81
CA LEU A 172 36.60 -19.38 18.00
C LEU A 172 36.51 -20.42 19.13
N LEU A 173 35.78 -21.53 18.94
CA LEU A 173 35.62 -22.59 19.95
C LEU A 173 36.40 -23.88 19.65
N GLU A 174 37.25 -23.90 18.62
CA GLU A 174 38.08 -25.06 18.26
C GLU A 174 39.59 -24.76 18.21
N VAL A 175 40.18 -24.03 19.17
CA VAL A 175 41.61 -24.22 19.53
C VAL A 175 41.84 -23.74 20.96
N GLU A 176 41.37 -24.48 21.96
CA GLU A 176 41.95 -24.46 23.31
C GLU A 176 41.46 -25.70 24.07
N ASN A 177 41.85 -26.88 23.58
CA ASN A 177 41.98 -28.08 24.41
C ASN A 177 42.85 -29.09 23.68
N VAL A 178 43.99 -29.39 24.33
CA VAL A 178 45.04 -30.40 24.04
C VAL A 178 46.16 -29.95 23.11
#